data_AF-A0AAU9RW01-F1
#
_entry.id   AF-A0AAU9RW01-F1
#
_cell.length_a   1.000
_cell.length_b   1.000
_cell.length_c   1.000
_cell.angle_alpha   90.00
_cell.angle_beta   90.00
_cell.angle_gamma   90.00
#
_symmetry.space_group_name_H-M   'P 1'
#
loop_
_entity.id
_entity.type
_entity.pdbx_description
1 polymer ?
#
loop_
_entity_poly.entity_id
_entity_poly.type
_entity_poly.pdbx_seq_one_letter_code
_entity_poly.pdbx_strand_id
1 'polypeptide(L)'
;EFGNAVKFWMRINEPNMLAEGGYDLGFMPPKHCSAPIFNGQLLKRKLFTEPYIALYNMLLAHTSTARLYKQKYKDKQKGSLGITCFAFWMVPFTSSEEDETATQRAKDFYMGWFVEHNHT
;
A
#
# COMPACT_ATOMS: atom_id res chain seq x y z
N GLU A 1 -13.72 20.61 -8.42
CA GLU A 1 -12.93 21.80 -8.81
C GLU A 1 -12.09 21.54 -10.05
N PHE A 2 -11.02 20.73 -9.99
CA PHE A 2 -10.06 20.63 -11.10
C PHE A 2 -10.37 19.59 -12.20
N GLY A 3 -11.48 18.85 -12.10
CA GLY A 3 -11.79 17.74 -13.01
C GLY A 3 -12.00 18.11 -14.49
N ASN A 4 -12.17 19.40 -14.78
CA ASN A 4 -12.23 19.88 -16.16
C ASN A 4 -10.85 19.84 -16.84
N ALA A 5 -9.78 20.13 -16.09
CA ALA A 5 -8.41 20.16 -16.58
C ALA A 5 -7.64 18.86 -16.25
N VAL A 6 -7.78 18.34 -15.03
CA VAL A 6 -7.02 17.17 -14.58
C VAL A 6 -7.72 15.88 -14.99
N LYS A 7 -7.02 15.08 -15.81
CA LYS A 7 -7.52 13.82 -16.35
C LYS A 7 -6.95 12.57 -15.70
N PHE A 8 -5.85 12.69 -14.94
CA PHE A 8 -5.24 11.57 -14.26
C PHE A 8 -5.09 11.90 -12.78
N TRP A 9 -5.61 11.02 -11.94
CA TRP A 9 -5.65 11.20 -10.50
C TRP A 9 -5.00 10.02 -9.80
N MET A 10 -4.03 10.29 -8.93
CA MET A 10 -3.56 9.33 -7.93
C MET A 10 -4.13 9.73 -6.58
N ARG A 11 -4.84 8.80 -5.91
CA ARG A 11 -5.53 9.12 -4.65
C ARG A 11 -4.64 9.02 -3.42
N ILE A 12 -3.89 7.93 -3.34
CA ILE A 12 -2.98 7.66 -2.24
C ILE A 12 -1.64 7.33 -2.87
N ASN A 13 -0.60 8.02 -2.39
CA ASN A 13 0.77 7.72 -2.77
C ASN A 13 1.30 6.61 -1.86
N GLU A 14 1.74 5.49 -2.43
CA GLU A 14 2.50 4.45 -1.73
C GLU A 14 1.90 4.02 -0.36
N PRO A 15 0.63 3.57 -0.33
CA PRO A 15 -0.03 3.12 0.89
C PRO A 15 0.72 1.98 1.62
N ASN A 16 1.47 1.14 0.92
CA ASN A 16 2.33 0.14 1.55
C ASN A 16 3.45 0.77 2.40
N MET A 17 4.11 1.81 1.89
CA MET A 17 5.15 2.54 2.63
C MET A 17 4.56 3.37 3.77
N LEU A 18 3.37 3.95 3.58
CA LEU A 18 2.68 4.68 4.66
C LEU A 18 2.31 3.76 5.82
N ALA A 19 1.82 2.56 5.52
CA ALA A 19 1.50 1.56 6.53
C ALA A 19 2.76 1.07 7.26
N GLU A 20 3.79 0.68 6.52
CA GLU A 20 5.06 0.18 7.08
C GLU A 20 5.80 1.27 7.87
N GLY A 21 6.05 2.43 7.27
CA GLY A 21 6.80 3.51 7.91
C GLY A 21 6.07 4.20 9.06
N GLY A 22 4.74 4.30 8.98
CA GLY A 22 3.92 5.02 9.96
C GLY A 22 3.45 4.17 11.15
N TYR A 23 3.26 2.87 10.94
CA TYR A 23 2.59 1.97 11.89
C TYR A 23 3.35 0.67 12.19
N ASP A 24 4.38 0.32 11.41
CA ASP A 24 5.27 -0.81 11.73
C ASP A 24 6.62 -0.30 12.26
N LEU A 25 7.42 0.33 11.40
CA LEU A 25 8.75 0.85 11.71
C LEU A 25 8.72 2.16 12.52
N GLY A 26 7.66 2.96 12.38
CA GLY A 26 7.44 4.18 13.15
C GLY A 26 8.42 5.32 12.87
N PHE A 27 9.13 5.32 11.74
CA PHE A 27 10.01 6.44 11.34
C PHE A 27 9.26 7.57 10.63
N MET A 28 8.07 7.29 10.08
CA MET A 28 7.16 8.29 9.49
C MET A 28 6.01 8.61 10.45
N PRO A 29 5.36 9.79 10.35
CA PRO A 29 4.12 10.06 11.09
C PRO A 29 3.05 8.98 10.83
N PRO A 30 2.25 8.58 11.84
CA PRO A 30 2.19 9.10 13.21
C PRO A 30 3.28 8.54 14.17
N LYS A 31 4.28 7.82 13.65
CA LYS A 31 5.39 7.20 14.41
C LYS A 31 4.93 6.13 15.39
N HIS A 32 3.88 5.41 15.04
CA HIS A 32 3.48 4.23 15.76
C HIS A 32 4.45 3.11 15.39
N CYS A 33 5.01 2.44 16.39
CA CYS A 33 5.98 1.39 16.18
C CYS A 33 5.52 0.13 16.90
N SER A 34 5.36 -0.94 16.11
CA SER A 34 4.92 -2.25 16.59
C SER A 34 6.05 -3.01 17.29
N ALA A 35 7.30 -2.67 16.95
CA ALA A 35 8.51 -3.25 17.52
C ALA A 35 9.66 -2.22 17.54
N PRO A 36 9.69 -1.30 18.52
CA PRO A 36 10.74 -0.29 18.59
C PRO A 36 12.10 -0.97 18.73
N ILE A 37 12.99 -0.66 17.79
CA ILE A 37 14.39 -1.06 17.89
C ILE A 37 15.05 -0.12 18.89
N PHE A 38 15.47 -0.65 20.03
CA PHE A 38 16.25 0.08 21.02
C PHE A 38 17.61 -0.59 21.15
N ASN A 39 18.69 0.16 20.91
CA ASN A 39 20.07 -0.34 20.96
C ASN A 39 20.33 -1.64 20.17
N GLY A 40 19.75 -1.75 18.97
CA GLY A 40 19.93 -2.92 18.10
C GLY A 40 19.17 -4.18 18.55
N GLN A 41 18.33 -4.09 19.59
CA GLN A 41 17.50 -5.19 20.06
C GLN A 41 16.02 -4.91 19.82
N LEU A 42 15.32 -5.93 19.29
CA LEU A 42 13.89 -5.91 19.10
C LEU A 42 13.20 -6.01 20.46
N LEU A 43 12.66 -4.90 20.96
CA LEU A 43 11.81 -4.95 22.16
C LEU A 43 10.52 -5.72 21.83
N LYS A 44 10.01 -6.46 22.83
CA LYS A 44 8.87 -7.39 22.75
C LYS A 44 7.77 -6.88 21.78
N ARG A 45 7.66 -7.57 20.64
CA ARG A 45 6.68 -7.37 19.56
C ARG A 45 5.25 -7.24 20.16
N LYS A 46 4.63 -6.05 20.11
CA LYS A 46 3.19 -5.89 20.37
C LYS A 46 2.39 -6.48 19.19
N LEU A 47 1.12 -6.85 19.40
CA LEU A 47 0.27 -7.44 18.34
C LEU A 47 0.24 -6.56 17.07
N PHE A 48 0.55 -7.20 15.93
CA PHE A 48 0.88 -6.61 14.61
C PHE A 48 -0.30 -6.03 13.83
N THR A 49 -1.30 -5.40 14.44
CA THR A 49 -2.54 -5.13 13.71
C THR A 49 -2.60 -3.75 13.04
N GLU A 50 -1.91 -2.75 13.59
CA GLU A 50 -1.98 -1.37 13.11
C GLU A 50 -1.61 -1.17 11.63
N PRO A 51 -0.49 -1.71 11.10
CA PRO A 51 -0.15 -1.51 9.68
C PRO A 51 -1.21 -2.11 8.74
N TYR A 52 -1.79 -3.27 9.07
CA TYR A 52 -2.86 -3.88 8.27
C TYR A 52 -4.16 -3.07 8.35
N ILE A 53 -4.52 -2.55 9.53
CA ILE A 53 -5.70 -1.68 9.69
C ILE A 53 -5.53 -0.39 8.88
N ALA A 54 -4.35 0.23 8.93
CA ALA A 54 -4.05 1.43 8.17
C ALA A 54 -4.14 1.15 6.66
N LEU A 55 -3.48 0.09 6.18
CA LEU A 55 -3.50 -0.32 4.78
C LEU A 55 -4.93 -0.64 4.29
N TYR A 56 -5.68 -1.41 5.07
CA TYR A 56 -7.07 -1.77 4.75
C TYR A 56 -7.96 -0.53 4.62
N ASN A 57 -7.87 0.41 5.56
CA ASN A 57 -8.66 1.65 5.49
C ASN A 57 -8.25 2.54 4.30
N MET A 58 -6.96 2.58 3.94
CA MET A 58 -6.50 3.27 2.72
C MET A 58 -7.09 2.64 1.46
N LEU A 59 -7.14 1.30 1.37
CA LEU A 59 -7.79 0.59 0.26
C LEU A 59 -9.30 0.87 0.19
N LEU A 60 -10.00 0.85 1.32
CA LEU A 60 -11.43 1.21 1.38
C LEU A 60 -11.70 2.65 0.95
N ALA A 61 -10.83 3.59 1.35
CA ALA A 61 -10.93 4.99 0.92
C ALA A 61 -10.71 5.13 -0.60
N HIS A 62 -9.75 4.38 -1.16
CA HIS A 62 -9.51 4.32 -2.59
C HIS A 62 -10.73 3.79 -3.35
N THR A 63 -11.24 2.61 -3.00
CA THR A 63 -12.40 1.98 -3.68
C THR A 63 -13.66 2.83 -3.55
N SER A 64 -13.91 3.43 -2.38
CA SER A 64 -15.03 4.35 -2.16
C SER A 64 -14.95 5.58 -3.06
N THR A 65 -13.75 6.15 -3.22
CA THR A 65 -13.53 7.28 -4.13
C THR A 65 -13.66 6.85 -5.59
N ALA A 66 -13.10 5.71 -5.98
CA ALA A 66 -13.19 5.18 -7.33
C ALA A 66 -14.65 4.97 -7.75
N ARG A 67 -15.47 4.40 -6.85
CA ARG A 67 -16.92 4.24 -7.04
C ARG A 67 -17.61 5.59 -7.25
N LEU A 68 -17.33 6.58 -6.40
CA LEU A 68 -17.88 7.93 -6.54
C LEU A 68 -17.45 8.58 -7.87
N TYR A 69 -16.18 8.43 -8.27
CA TYR A 69 -15.67 8.97 -9.52
C TYR A 69 -16.37 8.37 -10.72
N LYS A 70 -16.50 7.03 -10.74
CA LYS A 70 -17.23 6.29 -11.78
C LYS A 70 -18.68 6.78 -11.91
N GLN A 71 -19.38 6.95 -10.79
CA GLN A 71 -20.80 7.31 -10.79
C GLN A 71 -21.09 8.78 -11.12
N LYS A 72 -20.24 9.71 -10.69
CA LYS A 72 -20.56 11.15 -10.71
C LYS A 72 -19.73 11.97 -11.70
N TYR A 73 -18.51 11.51 -12.00
CA TYR A 73 -17.50 12.35 -12.65
C TYR A 73 -16.94 11.74 -13.94
N LYS A 74 -16.90 10.40 -14.08
CA LYS A 74 -16.27 9.72 -15.21
C LYS A 74 -16.82 10.17 -16.57
N ASP A 75 -18.14 10.21 -16.74
CA ASP A 75 -18.75 10.57 -18.03
C ASP A 75 -18.50 12.04 -18.41
N LYS A 76 -18.46 12.93 -17.41
CA LYS A 76 -18.26 14.37 -17.60
C LYS A 76 -16.79 14.73 -17.82
N GLN A 77 -15.92 14.17 -17.00
CA GLN A 77 -14.51 14.55 -16.94
C GLN A 77 -13.64 13.70 -17.87
N LYS A 78 -14.08 12.48 -18.18
CA LYS A 78 -13.39 11.51 -19.04
C LYS A 78 -11.95 11.20 -18.60
N GLY A 79 -11.67 11.33 -17.30
CA GLY A 79 -10.37 11.02 -16.71
C GLY A 79 -10.28 9.62 -16.15
N SER A 80 -9.13 9.31 -15.54
CA SER A 80 -8.81 8.05 -14.87
C SER A 80 -8.35 8.31 -13.44
N LEU A 81 -8.67 7.37 -12.56
CA LEU A 81 -8.33 7.40 -11.15
C LEU A 81 -7.58 6.12 -10.82
N GLY A 82 -6.44 6.25 -10.16
CA GLY A 82 -5.58 5.15 -9.77
C GLY A 82 -5.03 5.29 -8.35
N ILE A 83 -4.24 4.30 -7.99
CA ILE A 83 -3.44 4.24 -6.77
C ILE A 83 -2.02 3.88 -7.18
N THR A 84 -1.03 4.41 -6.45
CA THR A 84 0.38 4.01 -6.64
C THR A 84 0.73 2.95 -5.62
N CYS A 85 1.76 2.16 -5.89
CA CYS A 85 2.34 1.22 -4.95
C CYS A 85 3.86 1.33 -5.10
N PHE A 86 4.58 1.44 -3.98
CA PHE A 86 6.03 1.38 -4.02
C PHE A 86 6.45 -0.07 -4.31
N ALA A 87 7.08 -0.30 -5.45
CA ALA A 87 7.43 -1.63 -5.92
C ALA A 87 8.92 -1.89 -5.72
N PHE A 88 9.24 -2.88 -4.88
CA PHE A 88 10.60 -3.39 -4.79
C PHE A 88 10.91 -4.30 -5.99
N TRP A 89 12.06 -4.11 -6.61
CA TRP A 89 12.60 -5.09 -7.55
C TRP A 89 13.16 -6.28 -6.76
N MET A 90 12.34 -7.33 -6.64
CA MET A 90 12.67 -8.54 -5.89
C MET A 90 13.06 -9.66 -6.84
N VAL A 91 14.25 -10.20 -6.62
CA VAL A 91 14.83 -11.34 -7.34
C VAL A 91 15.25 -12.41 -6.34
N PRO A 92 15.20 -13.69 -6.72
CA PRO A 92 15.65 -14.77 -5.85
C PRO A 92 17.15 -14.65 -5.60
N PHE A 93 17.58 -15.00 -4.39
CA PHE A 93 18.99 -14.89 -3.99
C PHE A 93 19.85 -15.96 -4.68
N THR A 94 19.32 -17.17 -4.83
CA THR A 94 19.87 -18.26 -5.62
C THR A 94 18.81 -18.81 -6.59
N SER A 95 19.17 -19.81 -7.41
CA SER A 95 18.23 -20.51 -8.29
C SER A 95 17.49 -21.65 -7.59
N SER A 96 17.42 -21.65 -6.26
CA SER A 96 16.68 -22.66 -5.51
C SER A 96 15.18 -22.39 -5.53
N GLU A 97 14.37 -23.45 -5.45
CA GLU A 97 12.91 -23.33 -5.37
C GLU A 97 12.48 -22.55 -4.11
N GLU A 98 13.24 -22.68 -3.01
CA GLU A 98 12.99 -21.95 -1.78
C GLU A 98 13.12 -20.43 -1.96
N ASP A 99 14.15 -19.97 -2.68
CA ASP A 99 14.40 -18.55 -2.92
C ASP A 99 13.41 -17.97 -3.95
N GLU A 100 13.01 -18.76 -4.94
CA GLU A 100 11.92 -18.39 -5.87
C GLU A 100 10.60 -18.20 -5.11
N THR A 101 10.26 -19.16 -4.25
CA THR A 101 9.04 -19.08 -3.43
C THR A 101 9.10 -17.92 -2.43
N ALA A 102 10.26 -17.68 -1.81
CA ALA A 102 10.46 -16.54 -0.92
C ALA A 102 10.29 -15.21 -1.65
N THR A 103 10.81 -15.11 -2.87
CA THR A 103 10.66 -13.94 -3.73
C THR A 103 9.19 -13.68 -4.06
N GLN A 104 8.42 -14.73 -4.39
CA GLN A 104 6.99 -14.58 -4.67
C GLN A 104 6.23 -14.10 -3.43
N ARG A 105 6.48 -14.71 -2.26
CA ARG A 105 5.86 -14.27 -0.99
C ARG A 105 6.16 -12.80 -0.68
N ALA A 106 7.39 -12.35 -0.93
CA ALA A 106 7.77 -10.96 -0.71
C ALA A 106 7.02 -10.01 -1.66
N LYS A 107 6.89 -10.37 -2.94
CA LYS A 107 6.09 -9.60 -3.91
C LYS A 107 4.63 -9.53 -3.50
N ASP A 108 4.04 -10.64 -3.10
CA ASP A 108 2.63 -10.70 -2.66
C ASP A 108 2.41 -9.87 -1.39
N PHE A 109 3.36 -9.91 -0.45
CA PHE A 109 3.28 -9.14 0.78
C PHE A 109 3.28 -7.62 0.52
N TYR A 110 4.19 -7.13 -0.33
CA TYR A 110 4.33 -5.69 -0.56
C TYR A 110 3.38 -5.13 -1.62
N MET A 111 2.98 -5.94 -2.61
CA MET A 111 2.21 -5.47 -3.78
C MET A 111 0.89 -6.22 -4.00
N GLY A 112 0.76 -7.46 -3.53
CA GLY A 112 -0.40 -8.32 -3.81
C GLY A 112 -1.73 -7.69 -3.40
N TRP A 113 -1.74 -6.97 -2.27
CA TRP A 113 -2.89 -6.21 -1.77
C TRP A 113 -3.50 -5.24 -2.79
N PHE A 114 -2.70 -4.68 -3.72
CA PHE A 114 -3.17 -3.70 -4.71
C PHE A 114 -3.48 -4.32 -6.06
N VAL A 115 -2.79 -5.40 -6.43
CA VAL A 115 -2.99 -6.06 -7.72
C VAL A 115 -4.24 -6.93 -7.67
N GLU A 116 -4.46 -7.65 -6.59
CA GLU A 116 -5.58 -8.59 -6.45
C GLU A 116 -6.93 -7.87 -6.26
N HIS A 117 -6.94 -6.70 -5.60
CA HIS A 117 -8.15 -5.94 -5.30
C HIS A 117 -8.60 -4.96 -6.41
N ASN A 118 -7.81 -4.77 -7.48
CA ASN A 118 -8.12 -3.83 -8.57
C ASN A 118 -8.83 -4.48 -9.78
N HIS A 119 -9.26 -5.75 -9.67
CA HIS A 119 -10.00 -6.46 -10.71
C HIS A 119 -11.54 -6.23 -10.68
N THR A 120 -12.04 -5.10 -10.16
CA THR A 120 -13.49 -4.77 -10.14
C THR A 120 -13.86 -3.43 -10.77
#